data_AF-A0A8B6CVE4-F1
#
_entry.id   AF-A0A8B6CVE4-F1
#
_cell.length_a   1.000
_cell.length_b   1.000
_cell.length_c   1.000
_cell.angle_alpha   90.00
_cell.angle_beta   90.00
_cell.angle_gamma   90.00
#
_symmetry.space_group_name_H-M   'P 1'
#
loop_
_entity.id
_entity.type
_entity.pdbx_description
1 polymer ?
#
loop_
_entity_poly.entity_id
_entity_poly.type
_entity_poly.pdbx_seq_one_letter_code
_entity_poly.pdbx_strand_id
1 'polypeptide(L)'
;MVALYETLYYKPDKDLSITRLKYTSVKTTSKELHNKRDHIRLRDTAVKTTSTDLHRTRDHTRFKSTSVKTTSTDVYSKRGRPGNTIPVDWSFIGNKWRLSSICKPYTMFINRKDFPLYKYATNAGSVKIFTHSLSDGISSVIRRAGAVELNTINRVLYQLKQDPNINLIDIGTNVGQHSIAAALIGRNSIAIDAVKSNIEHVCASANYLNIGLRITLIHNILSDSSGTRELRYTAGNSDFGLNHVDTDGIWDKMKRKFSGRHFKTKTVQENSATLDSLLFIPQIQKFKKVFIKIAVEGHEHRVCLGAKEFFKRLDVQGIIMEWAWHVKRQSSEIIKNLMTEWKFKPFRIFRTTQFDLSAIQSNLWPQDVLWLPIKNNTKVKY
;
A
#
# COMPACT_ATOMS: atom_id res chain seq x y z
N MET A 1 -16.83 -21.67 9.58
CA MET A 1 -16.47 -20.32 10.06
C MET A 1 -16.11 -19.45 8.86
N VAL A 2 -17.03 -18.59 8.43
CA VAL A 2 -16.75 -17.54 7.43
C VAL A 2 -16.01 -16.44 8.19
N ALA A 3 -14.76 -16.17 7.84
CA ALA A 3 -14.06 -14.98 8.34
C ALA A 3 -14.73 -13.76 7.70
N LEU A 4 -15.71 -13.19 8.41
CA LEU A 4 -16.10 -11.81 8.20
C LEU A 4 -14.87 -10.96 8.50
N TYR A 5 -14.33 -10.33 7.46
CA TYR A 5 -13.32 -9.29 7.58
C TYR A 5 -13.95 -8.07 8.26
N GLU A 6 -14.10 -8.14 9.59
CA GLU A 6 -14.19 -6.92 10.39
C GLU A 6 -12.79 -6.32 10.43
N THR A 7 -12.52 -5.47 9.45
CA THR A 7 -11.54 -4.41 9.60
C THR A 7 -11.98 -3.59 10.81
N LEU A 8 -11.32 -3.77 11.94
CA LEU A 8 -11.43 -2.85 13.07
C LEU A 8 -10.93 -1.49 12.58
N TYR A 9 -11.86 -0.66 12.11
CA TYR A 9 -11.61 0.74 11.81
C TYR A 9 -11.19 1.43 13.11
N TYR A 10 -9.89 1.70 13.23
CA TYR A 10 -9.39 2.64 14.21
C TYR A 10 -9.89 4.04 13.82
N LYS A 11 -10.98 4.50 14.46
CA LYS A 11 -11.30 5.93 14.52
C LYS A 11 -10.25 6.59 15.41
N PRO A 12 -9.52 7.62 14.96
CA PRO A 12 -8.71 8.40 15.86
C PRO A 12 -9.65 9.22 16.75
N ASP A 13 -9.69 8.93 18.05
CA ASP A 13 -10.29 9.82 19.03
C ASP A 13 -9.50 11.13 19.05
N LYS A 14 -10.26 12.24 18.98
CA LYS A 14 -9.77 13.57 19.32
C LYS A 14 -9.63 13.63 20.84
N ASP A 15 -8.50 14.18 21.29
CA ASP A 15 -8.14 14.48 22.68
C ASP A 15 -7.98 13.30 23.65
N LEU A 16 -6.71 12.97 23.92
CA LEU A 16 -6.31 12.33 25.17
C LEU A 16 -5.09 13.04 25.75
N SER A 17 -5.35 14.01 26.62
CA SER A 17 -4.42 14.42 27.67
C SER A 17 -4.17 13.23 28.60
N ILE A 18 -2.91 12.86 28.77
CA ILE A 18 -2.47 11.72 29.57
C ILE A 18 -2.71 12.01 31.05
N THR A 19 -3.61 11.26 31.69
CA THR A 19 -3.63 11.12 33.15
C THR A 19 -3.36 9.65 33.50
N ARG A 20 -2.29 9.40 34.26
CA ARG A 20 -1.91 8.07 34.74
C ARG A 20 -2.96 7.57 35.75
N LEU A 21 -3.63 6.47 35.44
CA LEU A 21 -4.37 5.68 36.42
C LEU A 21 -3.67 4.33 36.63
N LYS A 22 -3.36 4.05 37.90
CA LYS A 22 -2.82 2.76 38.36
C LYS A 22 -3.94 1.72 38.28
N TYR A 23 -3.65 0.57 37.67
CA TYR A 23 -4.55 -0.58 37.69
C TYR A 23 -4.22 -1.47 38.90
N THR A 24 -5.19 -1.65 39.79
CA THR A 24 -5.26 -2.74 40.75
C THR A 24 -6.19 -3.82 40.18
N SER A 25 -5.70 -5.06 40.10
CA SER A 25 -6.49 -6.19 39.62
C SER A 25 -7.49 -6.66 40.67
N VAL A 26 -8.78 -6.75 40.32
CA VAL A 26 -9.78 -7.49 41.10
C VAL A 26 -10.35 -8.59 40.20
N LYS A 27 -10.17 -9.84 40.63
CA LYS A 27 -10.86 -11.02 40.08
C LYS A 27 -12.30 -11.01 40.58
N THR A 28 -13.26 -11.29 39.71
CA THR A 28 -14.55 -11.86 40.14
C THR A 28 -15.10 -12.81 39.07
N THR A 29 -15.61 -13.92 39.58
CA THR A 29 -16.19 -15.08 38.90
C THR A 29 -17.67 -14.89 38.57
N SER A 30 -18.12 -15.71 37.62
CA SER A 30 -19.46 -15.89 37.02
C SER A 30 -20.68 -15.84 37.94
N LYS A 31 -21.82 -15.34 37.40
CA LYS A 31 -23.10 -16.08 37.30
C LYS A 31 -24.13 -15.36 36.41
N GLU A 32 -24.95 -16.16 35.75
CA GLU A 32 -26.06 -15.82 34.86
C GLU A 32 -27.16 -14.99 35.55
N LEU A 33 -27.83 -14.12 34.77
CA LEU A 33 -29.27 -13.87 34.93
C LEU A 33 -29.88 -13.23 33.67
N HIS A 34 -31.08 -13.70 33.36
CA HIS A 34 -31.89 -13.50 32.17
C HIS A 34 -32.77 -12.23 32.25
N ASN A 35 -33.09 -11.66 31.09
CA ASN A 35 -34.24 -10.82 30.73
C ASN A 35 -34.67 -9.64 31.63
N LYS A 36 -34.60 -8.42 31.07
CA LYS A 36 -35.78 -7.57 30.78
C LYS A 36 -35.37 -6.34 29.95
N ARG A 37 -36.12 -6.11 28.87
CA ARG A 37 -36.13 -4.86 28.09
C ARG A 37 -37.03 -3.87 28.83
N ASP A 38 -36.51 -2.69 29.14
CA ASP A 38 -37.33 -1.53 29.46
C ASP A 38 -36.79 -0.27 28.77
N HIS A 39 -37.71 0.43 28.12
CA HIS A 39 -37.52 1.71 27.44
C HIS A 39 -37.29 2.82 28.46
N ILE A 40 -36.20 3.58 28.31
CA ILE A 40 -36.02 4.85 29.04
C ILE A 40 -35.77 5.98 28.03
N ARG A 41 -36.70 6.94 28.04
CA ARG A 41 -36.64 8.26 27.40
C ARG A 41 -35.50 9.06 28.02
N LEU A 42 -34.60 9.61 27.18
CA LEU A 42 -33.70 10.68 27.60
C LEU A 42 -34.43 12.02 27.46
N ARG A 43 -34.52 12.75 28.58
CA ARG A 43 -34.87 14.18 28.64
C ARG A 43 -33.58 14.98 28.60
N ASP A 44 -33.57 16.02 27.80
CA ASP A 44 -32.55 17.07 27.79
C ASP A 44 -32.58 17.86 29.11
N THR A 45 -31.43 18.00 29.75
CA THR A 45 -31.19 19.04 30.76
C THR A 45 -29.87 19.73 30.48
N ALA A 46 -29.98 20.97 30.04
CA ALA A 46 -28.88 21.92 29.90
C ALA A 46 -28.33 22.29 31.29
N VAL A 47 -27.01 22.18 31.46
CA VAL A 47 -26.31 22.68 32.63
C VAL A 47 -25.57 23.97 32.24
N LYS A 48 -26.02 25.08 32.84
CA LYS A 48 -25.31 26.36 32.90
C LYS A 48 -23.99 26.17 33.66
N THR A 49 -22.88 26.61 33.07
CA THR A 49 -21.62 26.82 33.80
C THR A 49 -21.39 28.31 33.97
N THR A 50 -21.19 28.72 35.22
CA THR A 50 -20.85 30.06 35.68
C THR A 50 -19.37 30.34 35.46
N SER A 51 -19.04 31.51 34.93
CA SER A 51 -17.68 32.02 34.79
C SER A 51 -17.18 32.56 36.13
N THR A 52 -15.96 32.18 36.51
CA THR A 52 -15.17 32.90 37.51
C THR A 52 -13.94 33.50 36.83
N ASP A 53 -13.87 34.82 36.92
CA ASP A 53 -12.72 35.64 36.57
C ASP A 53 -11.52 35.31 37.47
N LEU A 54 -10.34 35.17 36.85
CA LEU A 54 -9.06 35.35 37.52
C LEU A 54 -8.11 36.12 36.61
N HIS A 55 -7.65 37.25 37.15
CA HIS A 55 -6.76 38.22 36.54
C HIS A 55 -5.28 37.77 36.52
N ARG A 56 -4.55 38.33 35.54
CA ARG A 56 -3.08 38.58 35.48
C ARG A 56 -2.18 37.33 35.32
N THR A 57 -1.11 37.34 34.53
CA THR A 57 -0.18 38.40 34.09
C THR A 57 0.31 38.17 32.64
N ARG A 58 0.68 39.27 31.97
CA ARG A 58 1.40 39.29 30.69
C ARG A 58 2.86 38.91 30.92
N ASP A 59 3.38 38.00 30.10
CA ASP A 59 4.81 37.94 29.79
C ASP A 59 5.01 37.86 28.27
N HIS A 60 5.75 38.86 27.76
CA HIS A 60 6.12 39.00 26.37
C HIS A 60 7.39 38.20 26.09
N THR A 61 7.28 37.06 25.40
CA THR A 61 8.42 36.48 24.67
C THR A 61 8.04 36.26 23.20
N ARG A 62 8.55 37.16 22.36
CA ARG A 62 8.33 37.23 20.93
C ARG A 62 9.27 36.23 20.24
N PHE A 63 8.87 34.97 20.10
CA PHE A 63 9.55 34.05 19.20
C PHE A 63 9.24 34.41 17.74
N LYS A 64 10.22 34.96 17.03
CA LYS A 64 10.20 35.10 15.57
C LYS A 64 10.21 33.70 14.97
N SER A 65 9.06 33.21 14.48
CA SER A 65 9.06 32.06 13.58
C SER A 65 9.53 32.54 12.20
N THR A 66 10.74 32.16 11.81
CA THR A 66 11.20 32.24 10.43
C THR A 66 10.37 31.27 9.60
N SER A 67 9.31 31.79 8.95
CA SER A 67 8.61 31.09 7.89
C SER A 67 9.58 30.90 6.73
N VAL A 68 10.07 29.68 6.54
CA VAL A 68 10.76 29.29 5.31
C VAL A 68 9.71 29.34 4.20
N LYS A 69 9.69 30.45 3.45
CA LYS A 69 9.00 30.52 2.17
C LYS A 69 9.74 29.59 1.21
N THR A 70 9.26 28.35 1.09
CA THR A 70 9.58 27.54 -0.08
C THR A 70 8.86 28.17 -1.27
N THR A 71 9.60 28.94 -2.07
CA THR A 71 9.21 29.32 -3.41
C THR A 71 9.21 28.06 -4.29
N SER A 72 8.17 27.24 -4.15
CA SER A 72 7.76 26.31 -5.20
C SER A 72 7.23 27.17 -6.33
N THR A 73 8.03 27.37 -7.36
CA THR A 73 7.57 27.94 -8.63
C THR A 73 6.48 27.06 -9.21
N ASP A 74 5.23 27.45 -8.96
CA ASP A 74 4.04 26.97 -9.63
C ASP A 74 4.14 27.26 -11.13
N VAL A 75 4.66 26.30 -11.88
CA VAL A 75 4.57 26.24 -13.35
C VAL A 75 3.65 25.07 -13.74
N TYR A 76 2.43 25.03 -13.18
CA TYR A 76 1.38 24.10 -13.63
C TYR A 76 -0.04 24.70 -13.54
N SER A 77 -0.17 26.02 -13.66
CA SER A 77 -1.49 26.66 -13.78
C SER A 77 -1.59 27.57 -15.03
N LYS A 78 -1.49 26.97 -16.20
CA LYS A 78 -2.18 27.51 -17.38
C LYS A 78 -3.01 26.39 -17.97
N ARG A 79 -4.31 26.65 -18.12
CA ARG A 79 -5.35 25.81 -18.76
C ARG A 79 -5.05 25.61 -20.26
N GLY A 80 -3.84 25.17 -20.60
CA GLY A 80 -3.57 24.54 -21.88
C GLY A 80 -4.25 23.17 -21.87
N ARG A 81 -4.76 22.74 -23.03
CA ARG A 81 -5.32 21.39 -23.21
C ARG A 81 -4.42 20.37 -22.51
N PRO A 82 -4.96 19.43 -21.72
CA PRO A 82 -4.14 18.43 -21.05
C PRO A 82 -3.27 17.76 -22.11
N GLY A 83 -1.96 18.01 -22.04
CA GLY A 83 -1.02 17.24 -22.83
C GLY A 83 -1.26 15.78 -22.46
N ASN A 84 -1.51 14.92 -23.45
CA ASN A 84 -1.68 13.49 -23.19
C ASN A 84 -0.33 12.94 -22.71
N THR A 85 -0.04 13.07 -21.42
CA THR A 85 1.09 12.41 -20.78
C THR A 85 0.69 10.96 -20.56
N ILE A 86 0.93 10.13 -21.58
CA ILE A 86 0.73 8.69 -21.50
C ILE A 86 1.97 8.12 -20.79
N PRO A 87 1.80 7.32 -19.72
CA PRO A 87 2.91 6.59 -19.10
C PRO A 87 3.69 5.77 -20.12
N VAL A 88 5.00 5.63 -19.91
CA VAL A 88 5.78 4.63 -20.66
C VAL A 88 5.51 3.26 -20.03
N ASP A 89 5.14 2.28 -20.85
CA ASP A 89 4.92 0.90 -20.43
C ASP A 89 5.97 -0.06 -21.02
N TRP A 90 6.42 -0.99 -20.18
CA TRP A 90 7.41 -2.01 -20.53
C TRP A 90 6.85 -3.42 -20.33
N SER A 91 7.38 -4.36 -21.11
CA SER A 91 7.18 -5.79 -20.92
C SER A 91 8.51 -6.54 -21.14
N PHE A 92 8.77 -7.53 -20.31
CA PHE A 92 9.89 -8.45 -20.46
C PHE A 92 9.47 -9.63 -21.34
N ILE A 93 10.07 -9.76 -22.53
CA ILE A 93 9.71 -10.76 -23.54
C ILE A 93 10.98 -11.33 -24.16
N GLY A 94 11.15 -12.65 -24.10
CA GLY A 94 12.32 -13.33 -24.66
C GLY A 94 13.63 -12.82 -24.04
N ASN A 95 13.66 -12.70 -22.71
CA ASN A 95 14.80 -12.22 -21.93
C ASN A 95 15.26 -10.79 -22.22
N LYS A 96 14.38 -9.94 -22.77
CA LYS A 96 14.68 -8.54 -23.08
C LYS A 96 13.50 -7.63 -22.70
N TRP A 97 13.81 -6.46 -22.18
CA TRP A 97 12.84 -5.38 -22.00
C TRP A 97 12.46 -4.78 -23.35
N ARG A 98 11.15 -4.63 -23.57
CA ARG A 98 10.59 -3.98 -24.75
C ARG A 98 9.54 -2.98 -24.30
N LEU A 99 9.43 -1.88 -25.03
CA LEU A 99 8.27 -1.00 -24.91
C LEU A 99 7.02 -1.79 -25.30
N SER A 100 5.98 -1.69 -24.49
CA SER A 100 4.67 -2.26 -24.79
C SER A 100 3.71 -1.19 -25.31
N SER A 101 2.51 -1.60 -25.66
CA SER A 101 1.46 -0.69 -26.15
C SER A 101 0.14 -0.90 -25.39
N ILE A 102 0.24 -1.34 -24.13
CA ILE A 102 -0.89 -1.56 -23.23
C ILE A 102 -1.54 -0.22 -22.90
N CYS A 103 -0.70 0.80 -22.68
CA CYS A 103 -1.17 2.14 -22.41
C CYS A 103 -1.90 2.76 -23.61
N LYS A 104 -3.14 3.22 -23.39
CA LYS A 104 -3.96 3.94 -24.37
C LYS A 104 -4.45 5.28 -23.78
N PRO A 105 -4.81 6.26 -24.62
CA PRO A 105 -5.41 7.51 -24.14
C PRO A 105 -6.66 7.28 -23.27
N TYR A 106 -6.81 8.04 -22.19
CA TYR A 106 -7.90 7.84 -21.22
C TYR A 106 -9.29 8.06 -21.82
N THR A 107 -9.37 8.84 -22.90
CA THR A 107 -10.62 9.11 -23.64
C THR A 107 -11.25 7.84 -24.20
N MET A 108 -10.47 6.78 -24.39
CA MET A 108 -10.97 5.46 -24.78
C MET A 108 -11.67 4.71 -23.63
N PHE A 109 -11.47 5.16 -22.37
CA PHE A 109 -11.96 4.47 -21.17
C PHE A 109 -13.08 5.22 -20.44
N ILE A 110 -13.16 6.55 -20.54
CA ILE A 110 -14.03 7.37 -19.68
C ILE A 110 -15.53 7.00 -19.74
N ASN A 111 -16.01 6.47 -20.86
CA ASN A 111 -17.41 6.06 -21.04
C ASN A 111 -17.62 4.54 -20.89
N ARG A 112 -16.57 3.79 -20.55
CA ARG A 112 -16.65 2.34 -20.40
C ARG A 112 -17.11 1.95 -19.01
N LYS A 113 -18.10 1.05 -18.93
CA LYS A 113 -18.67 0.56 -17.66
C LYS A 113 -17.66 -0.22 -16.81
N ASP A 114 -16.62 -0.77 -17.42
CA ASP A 114 -15.55 -1.49 -16.74
C ASP A 114 -14.43 -0.58 -16.22
N PHE A 115 -14.45 0.72 -16.54
CA PHE A 115 -13.53 1.75 -16.03
C PHE A 115 -14.27 2.89 -15.30
N PRO A 116 -14.98 2.63 -14.20
CA PRO A 116 -15.55 3.70 -13.41
C PRO A 116 -14.47 4.49 -12.65
N LEU A 117 -14.63 5.82 -12.65
CA LEU A 117 -13.75 6.75 -11.95
C LEU A 117 -14.21 6.92 -10.49
N TYR A 118 -13.30 6.67 -9.55
CA TYR A 118 -13.52 6.87 -8.12
C TYR A 118 -12.61 7.93 -7.55
N LYS A 119 -13.07 8.54 -6.45
CA LYS A 119 -12.33 9.56 -5.71
C LYS A 119 -12.22 9.15 -4.24
N TYR A 120 -11.04 9.29 -3.67
CA TYR A 120 -10.77 9.07 -2.25
C TYR A 120 -9.74 10.08 -1.73
N ALA A 121 -9.62 10.18 -0.41
CA ALA A 121 -8.72 11.11 0.25
C ALA A 121 -7.50 10.39 0.83
N THR A 122 -6.33 11.00 0.68
CA THR A 122 -5.06 10.54 1.26
C THR A 122 -4.26 11.74 1.77
N ASN A 123 -3.07 11.50 2.33
CA ASN A 123 -2.09 12.55 2.63
C ASN A 123 -1.53 13.25 1.37
N ALA A 124 -1.85 12.78 0.17
CA ALA A 124 -1.59 13.46 -1.11
C ALA A 124 -2.76 14.38 -1.53
N GLY A 125 -3.83 14.44 -0.74
CA GLY A 125 -5.07 15.13 -1.06
C GLY A 125 -6.11 14.20 -1.70
N SER A 126 -6.98 14.79 -2.53
CA SER A 126 -8.04 14.07 -3.24
C SER A 126 -7.47 13.33 -4.45
N VAL A 127 -7.39 12.00 -4.38
CA VAL A 127 -6.94 11.12 -5.46
C VAL A 127 -8.13 10.67 -6.29
N LYS A 128 -8.00 10.66 -7.63
CA LYS A 128 -9.00 10.07 -8.54
C LYS A 128 -8.38 8.93 -9.33
N ILE A 129 -9.00 7.75 -9.34
CA ILE A 129 -8.50 6.57 -10.04
C ILE A 129 -9.62 5.86 -10.79
N PHE A 130 -9.30 5.26 -11.92
CA PHE A 130 -10.15 4.27 -12.56
C PHE A 130 -9.99 2.94 -11.84
N THR A 131 -11.10 2.28 -11.53
CA THR A 131 -11.13 0.96 -10.90
C THR A 131 -11.85 -0.04 -11.80
N HIS A 132 -11.74 -1.33 -11.53
CA HIS A 132 -12.59 -2.34 -12.18
C HIS A 132 -14.06 -2.17 -11.77
N SER A 133 -14.96 -2.90 -12.44
CA SER A 133 -16.39 -2.98 -12.09
C SER A 133 -16.66 -3.47 -10.65
N LEU A 134 -17.89 -3.28 -10.14
CA LEU A 134 -18.25 -3.43 -8.71
C LEU A 134 -17.95 -4.77 -8.07
N SER A 135 -17.86 -5.79 -8.89
CA SER A 135 -17.72 -7.15 -8.46
C SER A 135 -16.29 -7.41 -7.94
N ASP A 136 -15.28 -6.64 -8.37
CA ASP A 136 -13.88 -6.82 -7.99
C ASP A 136 -13.63 -6.53 -6.52
N GLY A 137 -13.02 -7.44 -5.75
CA GLY A 137 -12.87 -7.29 -4.31
C GLY A 137 -12.19 -5.99 -3.91
N ILE A 138 -11.09 -5.65 -4.58
CA ILE A 138 -10.33 -4.43 -4.32
C ILE A 138 -11.10 -3.19 -4.73
N SER A 139 -11.63 -3.14 -5.94
CA SER A 139 -12.46 -2.01 -6.40
C SER A 139 -13.70 -1.84 -5.54
N SER A 140 -14.34 -2.93 -5.11
CA SER A 140 -15.51 -2.91 -4.23
C SER A 140 -15.20 -2.28 -2.87
N VAL A 141 -14.02 -2.58 -2.30
CA VAL A 141 -13.54 -1.95 -1.07
C VAL A 141 -13.24 -0.46 -1.31
N ILE A 142 -12.55 -0.10 -2.40
CA ILE A 142 -12.26 1.30 -2.75
C ILE A 142 -13.55 2.12 -2.81
N ARG A 143 -14.63 1.58 -3.38
CA ARG A 143 -15.91 2.30 -3.49
C ARG A 143 -16.61 2.49 -2.15
N ARG A 144 -16.56 1.48 -1.28
CA ARG A 144 -17.22 1.53 0.04
C ARG A 144 -16.44 2.33 1.07
N ALA A 145 -15.13 2.14 1.10
CA ALA A 145 -14.23 2.63 2.15
C ALA A 145 -13.29 3.76 1.67
N GLY A 146 -13.31 4.09 0.38
CA GLY A 146 -12.39 5.04 -0.25
C GLY A 146 -11.09 4.40 -0.72
N ALA A 147 -10.43 3.60 0.14
CA ALA A 147 -9.18 2.93 -0.20
C ALA A 147 -9.06 1.58 0.52
N VAL A 148 -8.35 0.63 -0.09
CA VAL A 148 -8.12 -0.70 0.54
C VAL A 148 -7.14 -0.59 1.71
N GLU A 149 -6.02 0.08 1.49
CA GLU A 149 -4.91 0.14 2.45
C GLU A 149 -4.55 1.60 2.74
N LEU A 150 -5.54 2.43 3.07
CA LEU A 150 -5.36 3.88 3.27
C LEU A 150 -4.17 4.22 4.17
N ASN A 151 -4.03 3.41 5.22
CA ASN A 151 -2.98 3.47 6.19
C ASN A 151 -1.57 3.18 5.60
N THR A 152 -1.45 2.16 4.76
CA THR A 152 -0.21 1.81 4.04
C THR A 152 0.13 2.89 3.02
N ILE A 153 -0.87 3.37 2.26
CA ILE A 153 -0.72 4.50 1.34
C ILE A 153 -0.13 5.72 2.08
N ASN A 154 -0.74 6.09 3.20
CA ASN A 154 -0.29 7.23 3.99
C ASN A 154 1.11 7.03 4.59
N ARG A 155 1.48 5.79 4.94
CA ARG A 155 2.86 5.48 5.38
C ARG A 155 3.86 5.63 4.24
N VAL A 156 3.56 5.14 3.04
CA VAL A 156 4.41 5.33 1.85
C VAL A 156 4.58 6.83 1.58
N LEU A 157 3.48 7.58 1.52
CA LEU A 157 3.52 9.03 1.31
C LEU A 157 4.34 9.76 2.38
N TYR A 158 4.23 9.33 3.65
CA TYR A 158 5.05 9.89 4.72
C TYR A 158 6.55 9.71 4.44
N GLN A 159 6.97 8.51 4.04
CA GLN A 159 8.38 8.20 3.72
C GLN A 159 8.88 9.00 2.51
N LEU A 160 8.09 9.05 1.45
CA LEU A 160 8.41 9.81 0.23
C LEU A 160 8.49 11.33 0.46
N LYS A 161 7.84 11.86 1.50
CA LYS A 161 7.93 13.27 1.89
C LYS A 161 9.18 13.60 2.70
N GLN A 162 9.83 12.60 3.32
CA GLN A 162 11.03 12.84 4.14
C GLN A 162 12.27 13.20 3.30
N ASP A 163 12.38 12.66 2.08
CA ASP A 163 13.50 12.96 1.18
C ASP A 163 12.99 13.02 -0.26
N PRO A 164 13.19 14.15 -0.96
CA PRO A 164 12.67 14.34 -2.29
C PRO A 164 13.27 13.45 -3.37
N ASN A 165 14.39 12.79 -3.07
CA ASN A 165 15.07 11.89 -3.98
C ASN A 165 14.55 10.44 -3.90
N ILE A 166 13.67 10.14 -2.94
CA ILE A 166 13.06 8.81 -2.81
C ILE A 166 11.93 8.69 -3.85
N ASN A 167 12.04 7.66 -4.70
CA ASN A 167 11.00 7.28 -5.65
C ASN A 167 10.32 5.98 -5.21
N LEU A 168 9.15 5.68 -5.76
CA LEU A 168 8.37 4.49 -5.38
C LEU A 168 8.55 3.36 -6.41
N ILE A 169 8.68 2.14 -5.92
CA ILE A 169 8.45 0.93 -6.70
C ILE A 169 7.29 0.18 -6.05
N ASP A 170 6.21 -0.01 -6.80
CA ASP A 170 4.94 -0.55 -6.34
C ASP A 170 4.67 -1.87 -7.06
N ILE A 171 4.97 -2.98 -6.39
CA ILE A 171 4.91 -4.34 -6.91
C ILE A 171 3.57 -4.96 -6.48
N GLY A 172 2.81 -5.43 -7.47
CA GLY A 172 1.39 -5.74 -7.30
C GLY A 172 0.59 -4.46 -7.10
N THR A 173 0.75 -3.53 -8.05
CA THR A 173 0.16 -2.18 -7.95
C THR A 173 -1.36 -2.19 -8.03
N ASN A 174 -1.94 -3.24 -8.63
CA ASN A 174 -3.36 -3.34 -8.92
C ASN A 174 -3.86 -2.09 -9.67
N VAL A 175 -4.91 -1.40 -9.18
CA VAL A 175 -5.41 -0.15 -9.78
C VAL A 175 -4.57 1.10 -9.44
N GLY A 176 -3.37 0.94 -8.87
CA GLY A 176 -2.38 2.01 -8.79
C GLY A 176 -2.49 2.95 -7.59
N GLN A 177 -3.20 2.58 -6.53
CA GLN A 177 -3.46 3.49 -5.39
C GLN A 177 -2.18 4.12 -4.81
N HIS A 178 -1.09 3.36 -4.68
CA HIS A 178 0.18 3.86 -4.16
C HIS A 178 0.95 4.66 -5.22
N SER A 179 1.12 4.10 -6.42
CA SER A 179 1.83 4.74 -7.54
C SER A 179 1.25 6.09 -7.95
N ILE A 180 -0.08 6.20 -8.00
CA ILE A 180 -0.79 7.44 -8.35
C ILE A 180 -0.65 8.46 -7.23
N ALA A 181 -0.82 8.06 -5.97
CA ALA A 181 -0.65 8.96 -4.83
C ALA A 181 0.80 9.50 -4.73
N ALA A 182 1.80 8.66 -4.99
CA ALA A 182 3.21 9.07 -5.05
C ALA A 182 3.47 10.09 -6.17
N ALA A 183 2.92 9.86 -7.36
CA ALA A 183 3.05 10.76 -8.49
C ALA A 183 2.38 12.12 -8.24
N LEU A 184 1.23 12.15 -7.56
CA LEU A 184 0.52 13.38 -7.19
C LEU A 184 1.31 14.27 -6.21
N ILE A 185 2.20 13.71 -5.40
CA ILE A 185 3.12 14.49 -4.54
C ILE A 185 4.47 14.78 -5.22
N GLY A 186 4.56 14.59 -6.54
CA GLY A 186 5.73 14.95 -7.33
C GLY A 186 6.86 13.91 -7.32
N ARG A 187 6.62 12.67 -6.89
CA ARG A 187 7.60 11.57 -7.00
C ARG A 187 7.45 10.80 -8.30
N ASN A 188 8.52 10.15 -8.74
CA ASN A 188 8.39 9.15 -9.78
C ASN A 188 7.99 7.81 -9.15
N SER A 189 7.23 7.01 -9.89
CA SER A 189 6.87 5.66 -9.50
C SER A 189 7.04 4.67 -10.64
N ILE A 190 7.40 3.45 -10.28
CA ILE A 190 7.31 2.28 -11.17
C ILE A 190 6.20 1.39 -10.63
N ALA A 191 5.15 1.23 -11.43
CA ALA A 191 3.97 0.46 -11.07
C ALA A 191 3.99 -0.88 -11.83
N ILE A 192 3.98 -1.98 -11.10
CA ILE A 192 4.23 -3.32 -11.65
C ILE A 192 3.06 -4.23 -11.29
N ASP A 193 2.48 -4.87 -12.30
CA ASP A 193 1.41 -5.85 -12.12
C ASP A 193 1.48 -6.94 -13.19
N ALA A 194 1.07 -8.15 -12.82
CA ALA A 194 0.99 -9.29 -13.71
C ALA A 194 -0.32 -9.34 -14.50
N VAL A 195 -1.35 -8.61 -14.07
CA VAL A 195 -2.64 -8.55 -14.75
C VAL A 195 -2.70 -7.32 -15.63
N LYS A 196 -2.77 -7.55 -16.94
CA LYS A 196 -2.86 -6.49 -17.95
C LYS A 196 -3.95 -5.45 -17.66
N SER A 197 -5.14 -5.87 -17.23
CA SER A 197 -6.23 -4.93 -16.94
C SER A 197 -5.91 -4.01 -15.77
N ASN A 198 -5.13 -4.44 -14.76
CA ASN A 198 -4.66 -3.56 -13.70
C ASN A 198 -3.78 -2.44 -14.28
N ILE A 199 -2.82 -2.79 -15.14
CA ILE A 199 -1.95 -1.83 -15.83
C ILE A 199 -2.75 -0.83 -16.69
N GLU A 200 -3.79 -1.29 -17.39
CA GLU A 200 -4.67 -0.41 -18.17
C GLU A 200 -5.38 0.63 -17.27
N HIS A 201 -5.82 0.25 -16.06
CA HIS A 201 -6.46 1.16 -15.11
C HIS A 201 -5.48 2.19 -14.52
N VAL A 202 -4.25 1.77 -14.19
CA VAL A 202 -3.19 2.70 -13.77
C VAL A 202 -2.89 3.68 -14.90
N CYS A 203 -2.79 3.18 -16.14
CA CYS A 203 -2.55 4.01 -17.31
C CYS A 203 -3.63 5.07 -17.52
N ALA A 204 -4.90 4.65 -17.51
CA ALA A 204 -6.04 5.54 -17.67
C ALA A 204 -6.06 6.62 -16.58
N SER A 205 -5.76 6.24 -15.33
CA SER A 205 -5.75 7.16 -14.18
C SER A 205 -4.62 8.17 -14.29
N ALA A 206 -3.42 7.71 -14.63
CA ALA A 206 -2.26 8.56 -14.79
C ALA A 206 -2.43 9.57 -15.94
N ASN A 207 -3.02 9.12 -17.05
CA ASN A 207 -3.29 9.97 -18.20
C ASN A 207 -4.40 10.99 -17.91
N TYR A 208 -5.49 10.58 -17.25
CA TYR A 208 -6.57 11.49 -16.82
C TYR A 208 -6.11 12.58 -15.85
N LEU A 209 -5.17 12.24 -14.95
CA LEU A 209 -4.59 13.18 -13.99
C LEU A 209 -3.42 14.00 -14.56
N ASN A 210 -3.01 13.76 -15.81
CA ASN A 210 -1.83 14.37 -16.42
C ASN A 210 -0.53 14.16 -15.62
N ILE A 211 -0.35 12.96 -15.06
CA ILE A 211 0.83 12.56 -14.29
C ILE A 211 1.62 11.44 -14.96
N GLY A 212 1.34 11.12 -16.23
CA GLY A 212 1.93 9.96 -16.89
C GLY A 212 3.46 10.01 -17.01
N LEU A 213 4.06 11.20 -17.11
CA LEU A 213 5.52 11.35 -17.14
C LEU A 213 6.21 10.95 -15.82
N ARG A 214 5.45 10.82 -14.73
CA ARG A 214 5.95 10.41 -13.41
C ARG A 214 5.76 8.93 -13.14
N ILE A 215 5.05 8.21 -14.00
CA ILE A 215 4.72 6.80 -13.79
C ILE A 215 5.31 5.99 -14.94
N THR A 216 6.08 4.96 -14.60
CA THR A 216 6.48 3.91 -15.54
C THR A 216 5.70 2.65 -15.21
N LEU A 217 5.09 2.03 -16.22
CA LEU A 217 4.31 0.81 -16.04
C LEU A 217 5.10 -0.41 -16.49
N ILE A 218 4.92 -1.53 -15.79
CA ILE A 218 5.53 -2.80 -16.15
C ILE A 218 4.46 -3.89 -16.06
N HIS A 219 4.23 -4.59 -17.18
CA HIS A 219 3.31 -5.72 -17.25
C HIS A 219 4.09 -7.04 -17.26
N ASN A 220 4.39 -7.54 -16.07
CA ASN A 220 5.10 -8.80 -15.86
C ASN A 220 4.81 -9.36 -14.48
N ILE A 221 4.98 -10.67 -14.33
CA ILE A 221 5.19 -11.28 -13.02
C ILE A 221 6.60 -10.92 -12.56
N LEU A 222 6.78 -10.53 -11.30
CA LEU A 222 8.10 -10.54 -10.68
C LEU A 222 8.31 -11.84 -9.89
N SER A 223 9.45 -12.49 -10.09
CA SER A 223 9.81 -13.75 -9.45
C SER A 223 11.32 -13.84 -9.21
N ASP A 224 11.75 -14.98 -8.71
CA ASP A 224 13.14 -15.41 -8.53
C ASP A 224 13.86 -15.72 -9.84
N SER A 225 13.14 -15.97 -10.92
CA SER A 225 13.72 -16.16 -12.25
C SER A 225 12.83 -15.62 -13.38
N SER A 226 13.48 -15.36 -14.51
CA SER A 226 12.81 -14.99 -15.75
C SER A 226 12.29 -16.22 -16.50
N GLY A 227 11.19 -16.07 -17.22
CA GLY A 227 10.60 -17.16 -18.02
C GLY A 227 9.10 -16.96 -18.22
N THR A 228 8.40 -18.01 -18.59
CA THR A 228 6.93 -18.02 -18.63
C THR A 228 6.41 -18.71 -17.37
N ARG A 229 5.42 -18.11 -16.71
CA ARG A 229 4.83 -18.60 -15.46
C ARG A 229 3.31 -18.61 -15.55
N GLU A 230 2.72 -19.51 -14.79
CA GLU A 230 1.29 -19.60 -14.67
C GLU A 230 0.76 -18.56 -13.67
N LEU A 231 -0.07 -17.64 -14.16
CA LEU A 231 -0.85 -16.75 -13.32
C LEU A 231 -2.26 -17.31 -13.17
N ARG A 232 -2.70 -17.48 -11.92
CA ARG A 232 -4.06 -17.91 -11.58
C ARG A 232 -4.82 -16.76 -10.95
N TYR A 233 -6.03 -16.52 -11.45
CA TYR A 233 -6.97 -15.59 -10.85
C TYR A 233 -8.38 -16.17 -10.88
N THR A 234 -9.28 -15.63 -10.06
CA THR A 234 -10.65 -16.15 -9.93
C THR A 234 -11.44 -15.88 -11.22
N ALA A 235 -11.90 -16.95 -11.89
CA ALA A 235 -12.74 -16.88 -13.07
C ALA A 235 -14.21 -16.67 -12.72
N GLY A 236 -14.91 -15.89 -13.55
CA GLY A 236 -16.32 -15.60 -13.38
C GLY A 236 -16.51 -14.34 -12.57
N ASN A 237 -16.39 -13.21 -13.26
CA ASN A 237 -16.61 -11.85 -12.77
C ASN A 237 -15.95 -11.64 -11.41
N SER A 238 -14.70 -11.17 -11.43
CA SER A 238 -14.36 -9.78 -11.11
C SER A 238 -13.21 -9.56 -10.14
N ASP A 239 -12.78 -10.56 -9.38
CA ASP A 239 -11.72 -10.36 -8.38
C ASP A 239 -10.33 -10.34 -9.03
N PHE A 240 -10.03 -9.24 -9.73
CA PHE A 240 -8.70 -8.91 -10.28
C PHE A 240 -7.73 -8.48 -9.17
N GLY A 241 -8.22 -8.35 -7.93
CA GLY A 241 -7.41 -8.02 -6.77
C GLY A 241 -6.60 -9.16 -6.17
N LEU A 242 -7.08 -10.40 -6.27
CA LEU A 242 -6.48 -11.57 -5.62
C LEU A 242 -5.80 -12.49 -6.65
N ASN A 243 -4.78 -11.96 -7.34
CA ASN A 243 -4.04 -12.73 -8.34
C ASN A 243 -2.88 -13.46 -7.66
N HIS A 244 -2.78 -14.76 -7.91
CA HIS A 244 -1.72 -15.59 -7.35
C HIS A 244 -0.87 -16.17 -8.48
N VAL A 245 0.45 -16.09 -8.35
CA VAL A 245 1.37 -16.80 -9.25
C VAL A 245 1.48 -18.22 -8.73
N ASP A 246 0.97 -19.20 -9.50
CA ASP A 246 1.03 -20.59 -9.04
C ASP A 246 2.39 -21.20 -9.33
N THR A 247 3.30 -21.11 -8.37
CA THR A 247 4.62 -21.75 -8.47
C THR A 247 4.74 -23.07 -7.73
N ASP A 248 3.83 -23.36 -6.79
CA ASP A 248 4.06 -24.42 -5.79
C ASP A 248 2.79 -25.26 -5.52
N GLY A 249 1.71 -25.11 -6.30
CA GLY A 249 0.44 -25.82 -6.09
C GLY A 249 -0.23 -25.48 -4.75
N ILE A 250 0.21 -24.41 -4.10
CA ILE A 250 -0.24 -23.97 -2.78
C ILE A 250 -1.70 -23.50 -2.86
N TRP A 251 -2.10 -22.94 -4.00
CA TRP A 251 -3.45 -22.45 -4.23
C TRP A 251 -4.52 -23.53 -4.02
N ASP A 252 -4.28 -24.74 -4.56
CA ASP A 252 -5.21 -25.87 -4.44
C ASP A 252 -5.32 -26.37 -2.98
N LYS A 253 -4.23 -26.27 -2.21
CA LYS A 253 -4.22 -26.57 -0.76
C LYS A 253 -4.96 -25.50 0.05
N MET A 254 -4.91 -24.23 -0.37
CA MET A 254 -5.51 -23.10 0.34
C MET A 254 -7.03 -22.99 0.11
N LYS A 255 -7.53 -23.27 -1.10
CA LYS A 255 -8.98 -23.28 -1.38
C LYS A 255 -9.75 -24.28 -0.53
N ARG A 256 -9.20 -25.49 -0.36
CA ARG A 256 -9.77 -26.52 0.52
C ARG A 256 -9.93 -26.05 1.96
N LYS A 257 -9.05 -25.15 2.43
CA LYS A 257 -8.97 -24.75 3.84
C LYS A 257 -9.80 -23.49 4.16
N PHE A 258 -9.97 -22.56 3.21
CA PHE A 258 -10.54 -21.24 3.49
C PHE A 258 -12.01 -21.04 3.15
N SER A 259 -12.56 -21.72 2.14
CA SER A 259 -13.90 -21.35 1.65
C SER A 259 -14.87 -22.51 1.50
N GLY A 260 -14.40 -23.76 1.43
CA GLY A 260 -15.25 -24.91 1.08
C GLY A 260 -15.98 -24.74 -0.27
N ARG A 261 -15.66 -23.69 -1.05
CA ARG A 261 -16.28 -23.36 -2.32
C ARG A 261 -15.24 -23.42 -3.42
N HIS A 262 -15.55 -24.17 -4.47
CA HIS A 262 -14.76 -24.19 -5.69
C HIS A 262 -14.99 -22.87 -6.45
N PHE A 263 -14.16 -21.85 -6.17
CA PHE A 263 -14.07 -20.72 -7.09
C PHE A 263 -13.56 -21.23 -8.44
N LYS A 264 -14.26 -20.91 -9.53
CA LYS A 264 -13.70 -21.12 -10.86
C LYS A 264 -12.41 -20.29 -10.93
N THR A 265 -11.36 -20.82 -11.53
CA THR A 265 -10.11 -20.09 -11.76
C THR A 265 -9.82 -20.03 -13.24
N LYS A 266 -9.21 -18.93 -13.66
CA LYS A 266 -8.64 -18.77 -14.98
C LYS A 266 -7.13 -18.80 -14.81
N THR A 267 -6.52 -19.68 -15.58
CA THR A 267 -5.08 -19.77 -15.72
C THR A 267 -4.69 -19.03 -16.99
N VAL A 268 -3.68 -18.17 -16.91
CA VAL A 268 -3.01 -17.57 -18.07
C VAL A 268 -1.50 -17.74 -17.94
N GLN A 269 -0.81 -17.79 -19.07
CA GLN A 269 0.65 -17.80 -19.11
C GLN A 269 1.14 -16.37 -19.27
N GLU A 270 1.99 -15.91 -18.35
CA GLU A 270 2.56 -14.57 -18.38
C GLU A 270 4.09 -14.63 -18.23
N ASN A 271 4.76 -13.63 -18.79
CA ASN A 271 6.22 -13.56 -18.66
C ASN A 271 6.61 -13.05 -17.28
N SER A 272 7.52 -13.77 -16.63
CA SER A 272 8.19 -13.34 -15.42
C SER A 272 9.52 -12.66 -15.70
N ALA A 273 9.85 -11.70 -14.85
CA ALA A 273 11.12 -11.01 -14.76
C ALA A 273 11.61 -11.05 -13.31
N THR A 274 12.90 -10.77 -13.08
CA THR A 274 13.45 -10.61 -11.73
C THR A 274 13.53 -9.13 -11.35
N LEU A 275 13.60 -8.81 -10.05
CA LEU A 275 13.81 -7.42 -9.64
C LEU A 275 15.17 -6.89 -10.14
N ASP A 276 16.20 -7.75 -10.16
CA ASP A 276 17.51 -7.46 -10.73
C ASP A 276 17.42 -7.04 -12.20
N SER A 277 16.57 -7.68 -12.98
CA SER A 277 16.40 -7.33 -14.39
C SER A 277 15.82 -5.93 -14.58
N LEU A 278 15.11 -5.36 -13.60
CA LEU A 278 14.60 -3.99 -13.71
C LEU A 278 15.72 -2.96 -13.84
N LEU A 279 16.94 -3.26 -13.36
CA LEU A 279 18.12 -2.37 -13.45
C LEU A 279 18.49 -1.99 -14.90
N PHE A 280 18.00 -2.73 -15.88
CA PHE A 280 18.21 -2.45 -17.30
C PHE A 280 17.16 -1.51 -17.90
N ILE A 281 16.12 -1.13 -17.14
CA ILE A 281 15.12 -0.16 -17.57
C ILE A 281 15.66 1.27 -17.34
N PRO A 282 15.72 2.13 -18.38
CA PRO A 282 16.30 3.47 -18.26
C PRO A 282 15.70 4.34 -17.16
N GLN A 283 14.42 4.18 -16.86
CA GLN A 283 13.73 4.94 -15.82
C GLN A 283 14.22 4.57 -14.42
N ILE A 284 14.54 3.28 -14.16
CA ILE A 284 15.05 2.86 -12.85
C ILE A 284 16.48 3.34 -12.62
N GLN A 285 17.29 3.45 -13.67
CA GLN A 285 18.67 3.92 -13.58
C GLN A 285 18.77 5.36 -13.09
N LYS A 286 17.67 6.13 -13.19
CA LYS A 286 17.56 7.49 -12.65
C LYS A 286 17.25 7.51 -11.16
N PHE A 287 16.82 6.39 -10.59
CA PHE A 287 16.47 6.31 -9.17
C PHE A 287 17.75 6.08 -8.37
N LYS A 288 18.06 7.00 -7.46
CA LYS A 288 19.17 6.83 -6.51
C LYS A 288 18.68 6.14 -5.23
N LYS A 289 17.51 6.57 -4.76
CA LYS A 289 16.83 6.07 -3.56
C LYS A 289 15.45 5.58 -3.90
N VAL A 290 15.07 4.44 -3.33
CA VAL A 290 13.76 3.84 -3.57
C VAL A 290 13.09 3.43 -2.28
N PHE A 291 11.77 3.58 -2.25
CA PHE A 291 10.91 2.92 -1.28
C PHE A 291 10.07 1.89 -2.03
N ILE A 292 9.94 0.69 -1.49
CA ILE A 292 9.31 -0.43 -2.19
C ILE A 292 8.02 -0.83 -1.46
N LYS A 293 6.94 -1.05 -2.20
CA LYS A 293 5.76 -1.79 -1.73
C LYS A 293 5.70 -3.11 -2.47
N ILE A 294 5.49 -4.21 -1.75
CA ILE A 294 5.32 -5.55 -2.33
C ILE A 294 4.05 -6.17 -1.77
N ALA A 295 3.04 -6.38 -2.61
CA ALA A 295 1.88 -7.23 -2.27
C ALA A 295 1.51 -8.04 -3.50
N VAL A 296 1.97 -9.28 -3.54
CA VAL A 296 1.80 -10.22 -4.66
C VAL A 296 1.23 -11.55 -4.16
N GLU A 297 0.38 -11.46 -3.13
CA GLU A 297 -0.49 -12.52 -2.63
C GLU A 297 0.27 -13.80 -2.23
N GLY A 298 1.41 -13.67 -1.55
CA GLY A 298 2.21 -14.82 -1.08
C GLY A 298 3.44 -15.12 -1.94
N HIS A 299 3.63 -14.41 -3.05
CA HIS A 299 4.79 -14.55 -3.93
C HIS A 299 5.98 -13.65 -3.57
N GLU A 300 5.90 -12.91 -2.45
CA GLU A 300 6.87 -11.88 -2.06
C GLU A 300 8.27 -12.47 -1.88
N HIS A 301 8.37 -13.68 -1.31
CA HIS A 301 9.65 -14.35 -1.10
C HIS A 301 10.41 -14.64 -2.41
N ARG A 302 9.70 -14.93 -3.51
CA ARG A 302 10.29 -15.15 -4.83
C ARG A 302 10.75 -13.83 -5.45
N VAL A 303 9.96 -12.76 -5.30
CA VAL A 303 10.38 -11.41 -5.68
C VAL A 303 11.68 -11.02 -4.97
N CYS A 304 11.80 -11.29 -3.67
CA CYS A 304 13.03 -11.03 -2.90
C CYS A 304 14.22 -11.87 -3.40
N LEU A 305 14.02 -13.16 -3.69
CA LEU A 305 15.10 -14.02 -4.22
C LEU A 305 15.65 -13.49 -5.56
N GLY A 306 14.81 -12.85 -6.37
CA GLY A 306 15.20 -12.21 -7.64
C GLY A 306 15.78 -10.79 -7.51
N ALA A 307 16.16 -10.33 -6.31
CA ALA A 307 16.53 -8.94 -6.02
C ALA A 307 17.98 -8.74 -5.54
N LYS A 308 18.85 -9.73 -5.70
CA LYS A 308 20.18 -9.71 -5.08
C LYS A 308 21.07 -8.57 -5.60
N GLU A 309 21.12 -8.34 -6.90
CA GLU A 309 21.87 -7.24 -7.50
C GLU A 309 21.16 -5.89 -7.33
N PHE A 310 19.83 -5.90 -7.30
CA PHE A 310 19.00 -4.73 -7.09
C PHE A 310 19.35 -4.04 -5.76
N PHE A 311 19.38 -4.79 -4.65
CA PHE A 311 19.71 -4.26 -3.32
C PHE A 311 21.18 -3.85 -3.17
N LYS A 312 22.08 -4.32 -4.03
CA LYS A 312 23.47 -3.86 -4.07
C LYS A 312 23.64 -2.51 -4.77
N ARG A 313 22.79 -2.23 -5.76
CA ARG A 313 22.95 -1.05 -6.64
C ARG A 313 22.07 0.13 -6.27
N LEU A 314 20.92 -0.11 -5.64
CA LEU A 314 19.98 0.94 -5.26
C LEU A 314 19.93 1.12 -3.75
N ASP A 315 19.84 2.38 -3.32
CA ASP A 315 19.70 2.73 -1.90
C ASP A 315 18.24 2.57 -1.46
N VAL A 316 17.87 1.36 -1.06
CA VAL A 316 16.52 1.00 -0.62
C VAL A 316 16.24 1.56 0.78
N GLN A 317 15.39 2.60 0.86
CA GLN A 317 15.10 3.32 2.10
C GLN A 317 14.09 2.60 3.00
N GLY A 318 13.35 1.65 2.45
CA GLY A 318 12.36 0.88 3.18
C GLY A 318 11.48 0.05 2.26
N ILE A 319 10.85 -0.96 2.85
CA ILE A 319 9.97 -1.89 2.15
C ILE A 319 8.71 -2.06 2.99
N ILE A 320 7.53 -1.93 2.40
CA ILE A 320 6.30 -2.46 2.99
C ILE A 320 5.92 -3.71 2.23
N MET A 321 5.66 -4.78 2.96
CA MET A 321 5.40 -6.09 2.40
C MET A 321 4.18 -6.72 3.04
N GLU A 322 3.28 -7.25 2.20
CA GLU A 322 2.19 -8.11 2.67
C GLU A 322 2.78 -9.37 3.31
N TRP A 323 2.42 -9.61 4.57
CA TRP A 323 3.04 -10.61 5.42
C TRP A 323 2.08 -11.70 5.87
N ALA A 324 0.77 -11.45 5.81
CA ALA A 324 -0.27 -12.40 6.21
C ALA A 324 -0.09 -13.78 5.55
N TRP A 325 0.35 -13.81 4.29
CA TRP A 325 0.57 -15.03 3.52
C TRP A 325 1.79 -15.85 3.96
N HIS A 326 2.68 -15.30 4.79
CA HIS A 326 3.92 -15.95 5.20
C HIS A 326 3.90 -16.45 6.64
N VAL A 327 2.86 -16.11 7.41
CA VAL A 327 2.73 -16.53 8.81
C VAL A 327 2.88 -18.04 8.94
N LYS A 328 3.87 -18.48 9.72
CA LYS A 328 4.21 -19.90 9.98
C LYS A 328 4.55 -20.70 8.70
N ARG A 329 5.13 -20.06 7.67
CA ARG A 329 5.58 -20.71 6.44
C ARG A 329 7.08 -20.58 6.23
N GLN A 330 7.67 -21.51 5.48
CA GLN A 330 9.09 -21.45 5.08
C GLN A 330 9.44 -20.14 4.36
N SER A 331 8.50 -19.58 3.58
CA SER A 331 8.67 -18.28 2.92
C SER A 331 9.00 -17.15 3.90
N SER A 332 8.49 -17.19 5.13
CA SER A 332 8.83 -16.18 6.15
C SER A 332 10.30 -16.26 6.59
N GLU A 333 10.85 -17.47 6.71
CA GLU A 333 12.28 -17.65 7.05
C GLU A 333 13.17 -17.17 5.90
N ILE A 334 12.78 -17.46 4.65
CA ILE A 334 13.48 -16.97 3.46
C ILE A 334 13.54 -15.43 3.47
N ILE A 335 12.39 -14.76 3.65
CA ILE A 335 12.37 -13.30 3.67
C ILE A 335 13.16 -12.75 4.85
N LYS A 336 13.01 -13.30 6.06
CA LYS A 336 13.78 -12.85 7.24
C LYS A 336 15.28 -12.95 7.02
N ASN A 337 15.75 -14.03 6.41
CA ASN A 337 17.17 -14.23 6.12
C ASN A 337 17.68 -13.19 5.11
N LEU A 338 16.96 -12.97 4.01
CA LEU A 338 17.32 -11.97 3.00
C LEU A 338 17.31 -10.55 3.58
N MET A 339 16.29 -10.19 4.36
CA MET A 339 16.21 -8.87 5.01
C MET A 339 17.35 -8.67 5.99
N THR A 340 17.73 -9.71 6.75
CA THR A 340 18.88 -9.66 7.66
C THR A 340 20.20 -9.53 6.90
N GLU A 341 20.37 -10.26 5.80
CA GLU A 341 21.53 -10.14 4.89
C GLU A 341 21.66 -8.70 4.38
N TRP A 342 20.56 -8.09 3.93
CA TRP A 342 20.50 -6.71 3.44
C TRP A 342 20.44 -5.65 4.55
N LYS A 343 20.61 -6.04 5.82
CA LYS A 343 20.64 -5.15 6.98
C LYS A 343 19.34 -4.37 7.19
N PHE A 344 18.20 -5.04 7.06
CA PHE A 344 16.88 -4.51 7.40
C PHE A 344 16.36 -5.10 8.72
N LYS A 345 15.51 -4.33 9.41
CA LYS A 345 14.75 -4.79 10.58
C LYS A 345 13.26 -4.60 10.37
N PRO A 346 12.42 -5.50 10.90
CA PRO A 346 10.97 -5.40 10.80
C PRO A 346 10.38 -4.45 11.86
N PHE A 347 9.35 -3.72 11.44
CA PHE A 347 8.58 -2.76 12.22
C PHE A 347 7.10 -2.90 11.89
N ARG A 348 6.24 -2.49 12.83
CA ARG A 348 4.82 -2.29 12.53
C ARG A 348 4.67 -1.00 11.70
N ILE A 349 3.79 -0.99 10.69
CA ILE A 349 3.57 0.20 9.83
C ILE A 349 3.29 1.48 10.65
N PHE A 350 2.51 1.35 11.73
CA PHE A 350 2.05 2.48 12.54
C PHE A 350 2.91 2.80 13.77
N ARG A 351 3.94 2.00 14.05
CA ARG A 351 4.75 2.19 15.26
C ARG A 351 6.23 2.19 14.90
N THR A 352 6.98 3.08 15.55
CA THR A 352 8.45 3.09 15.47
C THR A 352 9.08 1.96 16.28
N THR A 353 8.29 1.22 17.06
CA THR A 353 8.75 0.05 17.80
C THR A 353 9.09 -1.07 16.82
N GLN A 354 10.35 -1.51 16.88
CA GLN A 354 10.79 -2.74 16.21
C GLN A 354 9.87 -3.88 16.60
N PHE A 355 9.51 -4.71 15.61
CA PHE A 355 8.64 -5.85 15.81
C PHE A 355 9.45 -7.14 15.83
N ASP A 356 9.13 -8.09 16.70
CA ASP A 356 9.78 -9.40 16.70
C ASP A 356 8.99 -10.36 15.80
N LEU A 357 9.65 -10.88 14.77
CA LEU A 357 9.12 -11.91 13.86
C LEU A 357 9.56 -13.31 14.26
N SER A 358 9.78 -13.55 15.55
CA SER A 358 9.99 -14.89 16.10
C SER A 358 8.73 -15.75 15.97
N ALA A 359 8.92 -17.05 15.74
CA ALA A 359 7.83 -18.01 15.57
C ALA A 359 6.87 -18.05 16.77
N ILE A 360 7.39 -17.76 17.97
CA ILE A 360 6.64 -17.72 19.23
C ILE A 360 5.50 -16.68 19.17
N GLN A 361 5.70 -15.56 18.49
CA GLN A 361 4.72 -14.47 18.41
C GLN A 361 3.91 -14.46 17.10
N SER A 362 3.95 -15.55 16.32
CA SER A 362 3.33 -15.62 14.99
C SER A 362 1.84 -15.30 14.94
N ASN A 363 1.09 -15.51 16.04
CA ASN A 363 -0.32 -15.12 16.13
C ASN A 363 -0.55 -13.59 16.25
N LEU A 364 0.49 -12.82 16.56
CA LEU A 364 0.44 -11.36 16.74
C LEU A 364 1.05 -10.59 15.56
N TRP A 365 1.44 -11.31 14.51
CA TRP A 365 2.05 -10.74 13.32
C TRP A 365 1.04 -9.85 12.57
N PRO A 366 1.45 -8.66 12.11
CA PRO A 366 0.58 -7.78 11.36
C PRO A 366 0.29 -8.33 9.96
N GLN A 367 -0.74 -7.79 9.32
CA GLN A 367 -1.02 -8.07 7.91
C GLN A 367 0.14 -7.64 7.01
N ASP A 368 0.73 -6.47 7.30
CA ASP A 368 1.89 -5.94 6.59
C ASP A 368 3.05 -5.65 7.53
N VAL A 369 4.26 -5.89 7.04
CA VAL A 369 5.51 -5.57 7.75
C VAL A 369 6.23 -4.43 7.04
N LEU A 370 6.66 -3.44 7.81
CA LEU A 370 7.58 -2.41 7.36
C LEU A 370 9.01 -2.84 7.67
N TRP A 371 9.84 -2.99 6.65
CA TRP A 371 11.27 -3.22 6.79
C TRP A 371 12.02 -1.91 6.61
N LEU A 372 12.85 -1.53 7.59
CA LEU A 372 13.70 -0.36 7.51
C LEU A 372 15.18 -0.75 7.61
N PRO A 373 16.08 -0.06 6.89
CA PRO A 373 17.50 -0.32 6.97
C PRO A 373 18.03 -0.01 8.37
N ILE A 374 18.96 -0.83 8.85
CA ILE A 374 19.71 -0.60 10.08
C ILE A 374 20.65 0.58 9.80
N LYS A 375 20.27 1.77 10.26
CA LYS A 375 21.19 2.92 10.23
C LYS A 375 22.30 2.66 11.23
N ASN A 376 23.56 2.72 10.78
CA ASN A 376 24.73 2.75 11.66
C ASN A 376 24.69 4.03 12.50
N ASN A 377 24.04 3.98 13.67
CA ASN A 377 24.06 4.91 14.82
C ASN A 377 24.59 6.35 14.60
N THR A 378 24.15 7.04 13.56
CA THR A 378 24.09 8.50 13.57
C THR A 378 22.75 8.84 14.20
N LYS A 379 22.77 9.36 15.42
CA LYS A 379 21.61 9.70 16.26
C LYS A 379 20.49 10.36 15.44
N VAL A 380 19.52 9.59 14.96
CA VAL A 380 18.29 10.12 14.38
C VAL A 380 17.35 10.42 15.55
N LYS A 381 17.11 11.70 15.81
CA LYS A 381 15.98 12.12 16.66
C LYS A 381 14.70 11.81 15.87
N TYR A 382 13.87 10.91 16.41
CA TYR A 382 12.53 10.61 15.91
C TYR A 382 11.51 11.59 16.45
#